data_AF-A0A973LEG0-F1
#
_entry.id   AF-A0A973LEG0-F1
#
_cell.length_a   1.000
_cell.length_b   1.000
_cell.length_c   1.000
_cell.angle_alpha   90.00
_cell.angle_beta   90.00
_cell.angle_gamma   90.00
#
_symmetry.space_group_name_H-M   'P 1'
#
loop_
_entity.id
_entity.type
_entity.pdbx_description
1 polymer ?
#
loop_
_entity_poly.entity_id
_entity_poly.type
_entity_poly.pdbx_seq_one_letter_code
_entity_poly.pdbx_strand_id
1 'polypeptide(L)'
;MRRRGHHRRGTLVAAGVTAGVLVAAFVGVTAHADPGNAGSGNAGSGNAGSGPVIPGQDAIDHARAAVRDREAAAGRIQSALTAADNALHALEASAGLAAESYDAAVAQAAAATRAAADAQTKATAALDTQHRAEGRLGAFAAAMYRQGPDMARIVALLHAGTLHDFATREQALANYDAAGALAVKDARQATRDATAARQQAERAAQDQQAAEGRARAARDRARALAVAEQAQVAGIKARQDALLGQLAAAQGVEVGLERQRQAGLA
;
A
#
# COMPACT_ATOMS: atom_id res chain seq x y z
N MET A 1 -30.10 44.26 26.24
CA MET A 1 -30.81 42.96 26.18
C MET A 1 -29.89 41.90 25.60
N ARG A 2 -29.74 40.78 26.32
CA ARG A 2 -28.84 39.64 26.06
C ARG A 2 -29.60 38.50 25.38
N ARG A 3 -28.95 37.79 24.45
CA ARG A 3 -29.04 36.33 24.12
C ARG A 3 -28.15 36.14 22.88
N ARG A 4 -26.94 35.55 22.89
CA ARG A 4 -26.42 34.24 23.36
C ARG A 4 -27.14 33.01 22.78
N GLY A 5 -26.36 32.22 22.02
CA GLY A 5 -26.55 30.80 21.71
C GLY A 5 -26.47 30.52 20.20
N HIS A 6 -25.72 29.56 19.67
CA HIS A 6 -24.77 28.59 20.23
C HIS A 6 -23.85 28.11 19.09
N HIS A 7 -22.61 27.82 19.46
CA HIS A 7 -21.58 27.19 18.63
C HIS A 7 -21.99 25.79 18.15
N ARG A 8 -21.61 25.44 16.92
CA ARG A 8 -21.22 24.07 16.55
C ARG A 8 -19.88 24.10 15.83
N ARG A 9 -18.83 23.89 16.61
CA ARG A 9 -17.51 23.48 16.12
C ARG A 9 -17.61 22.00 15.75
N GLY A 10 -17.48 21.68 14.47
CA GLY A 10 -17.26 20.31 14.01
C GLY A 10 -15.82 19.93 14.31
N THR A 11 -15.61 19.23 15.43
CA THR A 11 -14.39 18.50 15.73
C THR A 11 -14.24 17.35 14.75
N LEU A 12 -13.33 17.49 13.78
CA LEU A 12 -12.81 16.36 13.02
C LEU A 12 -11.85 15.60 13.94
N VAL A 13 -12.32 14.42 14.34
CA VAL A 13 -11.59 13.43 15.13
C VAL A 13 -10.39 12.96 14.31
N ALA A 14 -9.19 13.26 14.80
CA ALA A 14 -7.96 12.62 14.36
C ALA A 14 -8.02 11.15 14.79
N ALA A 15 -8.36 10.26 13.84
CA ALA A 15 -8.20 8.83 14.04
C ALA A 15 -6.70 8.52 13.98
N GLY A 16 -6.08 8.43 15.15
CA GLY A 16 -4.72 7.92 15.31
C GLY A 16 -4.68 6.47 14.87
N VAL A 17 -4.06 6.22 13.71
CA VAL A 17 -3.65 4.87 13.33
C VAL A 17 -2.40 4.56 14.16
N THR A 18 -2.62 3.81 15.22
CA THR A 18 -1.59 3.18 16.02
C THR A 18 -0.91 2.15 15.12
N ALA A 19 0.29 2.48 14.65
CA ALA A 19 1.18 1.52 14.01
C ALA A 19 1.60 0.50 15.09
N GLY A 20 0.86 -0.60 15.17
CA GLY A 20 1.19 -1.74 15.99
C GLY A 20 2.45 -2.41 15.44
N VAL A 21 3.59 -2.12 16.07
CA VAL A 21 4.81 -2.92 15.95
C VAL A 21 4.49 -4.30 16.53
N LEU A 22 4.22 -5.26 15.64
CA LEU A 22 3.96 -6.64 16.03
C LEU A 22 5.32 -7.33 16.29
N VAL A 23 5.84 -7.12 17.50
CA VAL A 23 6.97 -7.88 18.04
C VAL A 23 6.48 -9.31 18.30
N ALA A 24 6.82 -10.22 17.39
CA ALA A 24 6.66 -11.65 17.62
C ALA A 24 7.77 -12.14 18.56
N ALA A 25 7.42 -12.32 19.83
CA ALA A 25 8.18 -13.08 20.81
C ALA A 25 7.65 -14.52 20.87
N PHE A 26 8.51 -15.54 20.86
CA PHE A 26 8.38 -16.86 21.51
C PHE A 26 9.75 -17.57 21.37
N VAL A 27 10.56 -17.72 22.44
CA VAL A 27 10.66 -18.88 23.37
C VAL A 27 10.85 -20.19 22.59
N GLY A 28 11.90 -21.00 22.71
CA GLY A 28 12.85 -21.27 23.79
C GLY A 28 12.90 -22.79 23.98
N VAL A 29 14.01 -23.45 23.62
CA VAL A 29 14.34 -24.82 24.05
C VAL A 29 15.83 -24.87 24.34
N THR A 30 16.15 -24.98 25.62
CA THR A 30 17.49 -25.30 26.14
C THR A 30 17.63 -26.82 26.18
N ALA A 31 18.69 -27.35 25.59
CA ALA A 31 19.16 -28.71 25.83
C ALA A 31 20.59 -28.64 26.38
N HIS A 32 20.73 -29.04 27.64
CA HIS A 32 21.96 -29.11 28.42
C HIS A 32 22.17 -30.60 28.75
N ALA A 33 23.31 -31.17 28.35
CA ALA A 33 23.88 -32.44 28.82
C ALA A 33 25.32 -32.49 28.28
N ASP A 34 26.34 -32.13 29.05
CA ASP A 34 27.07 -32.97 30.03
C ASP A 34 27.88 -34.12 29.39
N PRO A 35 29.22 -34.02 29.36
CA PRO A 35 30.09 -35.18 29.25
C PRO A 35 30.89 -35.40 30.55
N GLY A 36 30.34 -36.20 31.49
CA GLY A 36 31.11 -36.97 32.47
C GLY A 36 31.69 -38.22 31.79
N ASN A 37 33.01 -38.39 31.69
CA ASN A 37 33.95 -38.89 32.71
C ASN A 37 33.58 -40.28 33.27
N ALA A 38 34.33 -41.33 32.87
CA ALA A 38 35.03 -42.26 33.78
C ALA A 38 35.67 -43.47 33.06
N GLY A 39 36.90 -43.82 33.46
CA GLY A 39 37.52 -45.15 33.32
C GLY A 39 38.83 -45.15 32.50
N SER A 40 40.06 -45.03 33.04
CA SER A 40 40.78 -45.77 34.10
C SER A 40 41.84 -46.72 33.51
N GLY A 41 43.10 -46.58 33.97
CA GLY A 41 44.22 -47.52 33.77
C GLY A 41 45.51 -46.82 33.30
N ASN A 42 46.36 -46.25 34.16
CA ASN A 42 47.35 -46.84 35.09
C ASN A 42 48.79 -46.97 34.52
N ALA A 43 49.71 -46.30 35.24
CA ALA A 43 51.14 -46.57 35.51
C ALA A 43 52.25 -46.44 34.45
N GLY A 44 53.33 -45.74 34.87
CA GLY A 44 54.71 -45.87 34.39
C GLY A 44 55.36 -44.51 34.09
N SER A 45 56.04 -43.85 35.04
CA SER A 45 57.44 -44.04 35.47
C SER A 45 58.49 -43.27 34.63
N GLY A 46 59.24 -42.38 35.31
CA GLY A 46 60.52 -41.78 34.88
C GLY A 46 60.36 -40.45 34.13
N ASN A 47 61.26 -39.46 34.18
CA ASN A 47 62.55 -39.31 34.82
C ASN A 47 62.91 -37.79 34.79
N ALA A 48 63.85 -37.40 35.64
CA ALA A 48 64.44 -36.08 35.83
C ALA A 48 64.68 -35.20 34.58
N GLY A 49 64.46 -33.89 34.78
CA GLY A 49 65.32 -32.83 34.26
C GLY A 49 64.80 -32.08 33.03
N SER A 50 64.25 -30.88 33.24
CA SER A 50 64.26 -29.78 32.27
C SER A 50 64.09 -28.46 33.02
N GLY A 51 65.11 -27.60 32.98
CA GLY A 51 65.02 -26.22 33.46
C GLY A 51 63.95 -25.43 32.69
N PRO A 52 63.59 -24.22 33.13
CA PRO A 52 62.51 -23.44 32.53
C PRO A 52 62.73 -23.31 31.01
N VAL A 53 61.87 -23.96 30.23
CA VAL A 53 61.89 -23.90 28.77
C VAL A 53 61.51 -22.48 28.37
N ILE A 54 62.52 -21.68 28.02
CA ILE A 54 62.33 -20.40 27.35
C ILE A 54 61.71 -20.73 25.99
N PRO A 55 60.56 -20.13 25.61
CA PRO A 55 59.96 -20.36 24.30
C PRO A 55 61.00 -20.11 23.20
N GLY A 56 61.27 -21.11 22.37
CA GLY A 56 62.13 -20.94 21.20
C GLY A 56 61.53 -19.92 20.23
N GLN A 57 62.37 -19.25 19.45
CA GLN A 57 61.97 -18.18 18.52
C GLN A 57 60.83 -18.62 17.58
N ASP A 58 60.83 -19.88 17.14
CA ASP A 58 59.77 -20.47 16.31
C ASP A 58 58.39 -20.44 16.97
N ALA A 59 58.31 -20.63 18.29
CA ALA A 59 57.04 -20.57 19.03
C ALA A 59 56.47 -19.14 19.10
N ILE A 60 57.35 -18.15 19.22
CA ILE A 60 56.97 -16.73 19.21
C ILE A 60 56.49 -16.34 17.81
N ASP A 61 57.17 -16.79 16.76
CA ASP A 61 56.79 -16.49 15.38
C ASP A 61 55.48 -17.16 14.98
N HIS A 62 55.24 -18.40 15.43
CA HIS A 62 53.95 -19.09 15.26
C HIS A 62 52.80 -18.36 15.98
N ALA A 63 53.02 -17.92 17.22
CA ALA A 63 52.02 -17.17 17.98
C ALA A 63 51.70 -15.81 17.31
N ARG A 64 52.72 -15.11 16.82
CA ARG A 64 52.53 -13.85 16.07
C ARG A 64 51.78 -14.06 14.76
N ALA A 65 52.04 -15.15 14.04
CA ALA A 65 51.28 -15.50 12.84
C ALA A 65 49.80 -15.76 13.18
N ALA A 66 49.53 -16.54 14.24
CA ALA A 66 48.17 -16.81 14.70
C ALA A 66 47.40 -15.55 15.12
N VAL A 67 48.07 -14.59 15.79
CA VAL A 67 47.46 -13.29 16.15
C VAL A 67 47.11 -12.49 14.89
N ARG A 68 48.02 -12.38 13.91
CA ARG A 68 47.74 -11.66 12.66
C ARG A 68 46.59 -12.30 11.87
N ASP A 69 46.54 -13.62 11.81
CA ASP A 69 45.46 -14.33 11.13
C ASP A 69 44.11 -14.09 11.80
N ARG A 70 44.08 -13.97 13.13
CA ARG A 70 42.89 -13.61 13.92
C ARG A 70 42.47 -12.16 13.73
N GLU A 71 43.40 -11.22 13.73
CA GLU A 71 43.10 -9.81 13.44
C GLU A 71 42.52 -9.66 12.02
N ALA A 72 43.11 -10.36 11.04
CA ALA A 72 42.60 -10.40 9.68
C ALA A 72 41.21 -11.05 9.59
N ALA A 73 40.98 -12.14 10.35
CA ALA A 73 39.65 -12.75 10.44
C ALA A 73 38.64 -11.79 11.07
N ALA A 74 38.92 -11.22 12.25
CA ALA A 74 38.07 -10.26 12.92
C ALA A 74 37.76 -9.04 12.04
N GLY A 75 38.74 -8.51 11.30
CA GLY A 75 38.54 -7.43 10.34
C GLY A 75 37.59 -7.80 9.20
N ARG A 76 37.74 -9.00 8.61
CA ARG A 76 36.82 -9.50 7.57
C ARG A 76 35.41 -9.67 8.12
N ILE A 77 35.29 -10.15 9.35
CA ILE A 77 34.02 -10.38 10.05
C ILE A 77 33.29 -9.07 10.32
N GLN A 78 33.98 -8.10 10.91
CA GLN A 78 33.42 -6.78 11.18
C GLN A 78 32.95 -6.10 9.89
N SER A 79 33.75 -6.20 8.82
CA SER A 79 33.37 -5.68 7.50
C SER A 79 32.10 -6.33 6.96
N ALA A 80 31.97 -7.66 7.08
CA ALA A 80 30.79 -8.40 6.64
C ALA A 80 29.52 -8.05 7.44
N LEU A 81 29.64 -7.83 8.75
CA LEU A 81 28.53 -7.39 9.60
C LEU A 81 28.09 -5.96 9.24
N THR A 82 29.03 -5.01 9.17
CA THR A 82 28.75 -3.63 8.76
C THR A 82 28.08 -3.58 7.38
N ALA A 83 28.54 -4.38 6.42
CA ALA A 83 27.92 -4.44 5.10
C ALA A 83 26.48 -4.99 5.15
N ALA A 84 26.21 -5.97 6.02
CA ALA A 84 24.88 -6.55 6.18
C ALA A 84 23.91 -5.60 6.91
N ASP A 85 24.38 -4.88 7.92
CA ASP A 85 23.62 -3.84 8.62
C ASP A 85 23.26 -2.68 7.68
N ASN A 86 24.21 -2.23 6.86
CA ASN A 86 23.93 -1.22 5.83
C ASN A 86 22.87 -1.69 4.83
N ALA A 87 22.94 -2.96 4.41
CA ALA A 87 21.93 -3.55 3.53
C ALA A 87 20.55 -3.66 4.20
N LEU A 88 20.51 -3.97 5.50
CA LEU A 88 19.27 -3.99 6.27
C LEU A 88 18.65 -2.59 6.36
N HIS A 89 19.44 -1.57 6.71
CA HIS A 89 18.94 -0.18 6.76
C HIS A 89 18.41 0.32 5.43
N ALA A 90 19.08 0.00 4.31
CA ALA A 90 18.57 0.34 2.98
C ALA A 90 17.24 -0.36 2.66
N LEU A 91 17.07 -1.59 3.16
CA LEU A 91 15.85 -2.37 2.99
C LEU A 91 14.70 -1.85 3.86
N GLU A 92 14.96 -1.51 5.12
CA GLU A 92 14.01 -0.86 6.02
C GLU A 92 13.50 0.46 5.43
N ALA A 93 14.41 1.30 4.90
CA ALA A 93 14.02 2.54 4.22
C ALA A 93 13.13 2.27 2.99
N SER A 94 13.48 1.25 2.20
CA SER A 94 12.68 0.85 1.03
C SER A 94 11.31 0.31 1.42
N ALA A 95 11.23 -0.47 2.51
CA ALA A 95 9.98 -1.00 3.06
C ALA A 95 9.08 0.12 3.59
N GLY A 96 9.66 1.09 4.30
CA GLY A 96 8.95 2.29 4.75
C GLY A 96 8.34 3.07 3.59
N LEU A 97 9.13 3.38 2.56
CA LEU A 97 8.64 4.05 1.35
C LEU A 97 7.55 3.25 0.63
N ALA A 98 7.64 1.92 0.62
CA ALA A 98 6.62 1.07 0.02
C ALA A 98 5.31 1.05 0.83
N ALA A 99 5.40 1.10 2.16
CA ALA A 99 4.24 1.23 3.04
C ALA A 99 3.52 2.57 2.84
N GLU A 100 4.27 3.68 2.80
CA GLU A 100 3.72 5.00 2.49
C GLU A 100 3.07 5.04 1.10
N SER A 101 3.72 4.43 0.11
CA SER A 101 3.18 4.31 -1.25
C SER A 101 1.87 3.53 -1.28
N TYR A 102 1.77 2.45 -0.49
CA TYR A 102 0.54 1.68 -0.34
C TYR A 102 -0.57 2.50 0.31
N ASP A 103 -0.29 3.20 1.40
CA ASP A 103 -1.27 4.04 2.09
C ASP A 103 -1.81 5.15 1.17
N ALA A 104 -0.91 5.80 0.42
CA ALA A 104 -1.29 6.78 -0.59
C ALA A 104 -2.18 6.16 -1.69
N ALA A 105 -1.84 4.96 -2.17
CA ALA A 105 -2.61 4.26 -3.19
C ALA A 105 -4.00 3.84 -2.68
N VAL A 106 -4.12 3.41 -1.42
CA VAL A 106 -5.41 3.09 -0.77
C VAL A 106 -6.27 4.34 -0.66
N ALA A 107 -5.70 5.47 -0.23
CA ALA A 107 -6.42 6.75 -0.17
C ALA A 107 -6.92 7.20 -1.55
N GLN A 108 -6.09 7.04 -2.59
CA GLN A 108 -6.47 7.32 -3.98
C GLN A 108 -7.58 6.40 -4.48
N ALA A 109 -7.51 5.10 -4.20
CA ALA A 109 -8.55 4.14 -4.58
C ALA A 109 -9.89 4.46 -3.90
N ALA A 110 -9.87 4.83 -2.61
CA ALA A 110 -11.06 5.25 -1.90
C ALA A 110 -11.66 6.55 -2.48
N ALA A 111 -10.80 7.52 -2.86
CA ALA A 111 -11.25 8.74 -3.52
C ALA A 111 -11.87 8.45 -4.90
N ALA A 112 -11.24 7.61 -5.71
CA ALA A 112 -11.73 7.22 -7.02
C ALA A 112 -13.06 6.45 -6.94
N THR A 113 -13.22 5.58 -5.93
CA THR A 113 -14.48 4.87 -5.66
C THR A 113 -15.62 5.84 -5.37
N ARG A 114 -15.38 6.86 -4.53
CA ARG A 114 -16.38 7.91 -4.26
C ARG A 114 -16.71 8.71 -5.53
N ALA A 115 -15.69 9.10 -6.30
CA ALA A 115 -15.89 9.83 -7.55
C ALA A 115 -16.71 9.03 -8.58
N ALA A 116 -16.48 7.71 -8.69
CA ALA A 116 -17.25 6.82 -9.54
C ALA A 116 -18.72 6.73 -9.09
N ALA A 117 -18.97 6.59 -7.79
CA ALA A 117 -20.33 6.57 -7.24
C ALA A 117 -21.08 7.91 -7.47
N ASP A 118 -20.39 9.04 -7.28
CA ASP A 118 -20.95 10.36 -7.54
C ASP A 118 -21.26 10.57 -9.04
N ALA A 119 -20.34 10.16 -9.92
CA ALA A 119 -20.53 10.23 -11.37
C ALA A 119 -21.70 9.35 -11.84
N GLN A 120 -21.82 8.14 -11.29
CA GLN A 120 -22.94 7.25 -11.58
C GLN A 120 -24.28 7.85 -11.13
N THR A 121 -24.32 8.46 -9.94
CA THR A 121 -25.52 9.14 -9.42
C THR A 121 -25.95 10.27 -10.36
N LYS A 122 -24.99 11.08 -10.83
CA LYS A 122 -25.24 12.16 -11.81
C LYS A 122 -25.74 11.60 -13.14
N ALA A 123 -25.16 10.50 -13.62
CA ALA A 123 -25.59 9.84 -14.85
C ALA A 123 -27.04 9.37 -14.75
N THR A 124 -27.43 8.71 -13.64
CA THR A 124 -28.82 8.31 -13.40
C THR A 124 -29.76 9.50 -13.35
N ALA A 125 -29.41 10.58 -12.64
CA ALA A 125 -30.24 11.78 -12.57
C ALA A 125 -30.41 12.48 -13.94
N ALA A 126 -29.35 12.51 -14.76
CA ALA A 126 -29.40 13.06 -16.10
C ALA A 126 -30.29 12.20 -17.02
N LEU A 127 -30.27 10.88 -16.87
CA LEU A 127 -31.14 9.97 -17.60
C LEU A 127 -32.61 10.13 -17.24
N ASP A 128 -32.94 10.28 -15.96
CA ASP A 128 -34.31 10.57 -15.56
C ASP A 128 -34.80 11.89 -16.16
N THR A 129 -33.93 12.89 -16.24
CA THR A 129 -34.22 14.19 -16.86
C THR A 129 -34.45 14.04 -18.37
N GLN A 130 -33.64 13.24 -19.05
CA GLN A 130 -33.84 12.88 -20.46
C GLN A 130 -35.19 12.22 -20.67
N HIS A 131 -35.52 11.16 -19.92
CA HIS A 131 -36.80 10.45 -20.05
C HIS A 131 -38.00 11.38 -19.84
N ARG A 132 -37.93 12.30 -18.85
CA ARG A 132 -38.99 13.31 -18.64
C ARG A 132 -39.10 14.26 -19.84
N ALA A 133 -37.98 14.71 -20.40
CA ALA A 133 -37.98 15.61 -21.56
C ALA A 133 -38.55 14.93 -22.81
N GLU A 134 -38.15 13.68 -23.07
CA GLU A 134 -38.69 12.84 -24.15
C GLU A 134 -40.17 12.55 -23.96
N GLY A 135 -40.62 12.27 -22.74
CA GLY A 135 -42.04 12.10 -22.42
C GLY A 135 -42.88 13.36 -22.70
N ARG A 136 -42.37 14.55 -22.36
CA ARG A 136 -43.03 15.83 -22.72
C ARG A 136 -43.11 16.03 -24.23
N LEU A 137 -42.03 15.72 -24.94
CA LEU A 137 -42.01 15.79 -26.41
C LEU A 137 -42.99 14.80 -27.05
N GLY A 138 -43.04 13.56 -26.56
CA GLY A 138 -43.99 12.55 -27.01
C GLY A 138 -45.44 12.92 -26.74
N ALA A 139 -45.74 13.49 -25.57
CA ALA A 139 -47.07 14.00 -25.23
C ALA A 139 -47.48 15.16 -26.16
N PHE A 140 -46.56 16.08 -26.46
CA PHE A 140 -46.78 17.15 -27.43
C PHE A 140 -47.05 16.61 -28.83
N ALA A 141 -46.25 15.65 -29.31
CA ALA A 141 -46.45 15.02 -30.61
C ALA A 141 -47.79 14.27 -30.70
N ALA A 142 -48.19 13.56 -29.64
CA ALA A 142 -49.50 12.88 -29.58
C ALA A 142 -50.67 13.87 -29.57
N ALA A 143 -50.53 15.03 -28.91
CA ALA A 143 -51.53 16.10 -28.96
C ALA A 143 -51.66 16.67 -30.37
N MET A 144 -50.55 16.93 -31.06
CA MET A 144 -50.53 17.38 -32.46
C MET A 144 -51.19 16.36 -33.41
N TYR A 145 -50.88 15.08 -33.24
CA TYR A 145 -51.49 14.03 -34.06
C TYR A 145 -53.01 13.95 -33.86
N ARG A 146 -53.49 14.04 -32.61
CA ARG A 146 -54.92 14.01 -32.29
C ARG A 146 -55.70 15.22 -32.80
N GLN A 147 -55.06 16.39 -32.90
CA GLN A 147 -55.71 17.59 -33.43
C GLN A 147 -55.88 17.58 -34.96
N GLY A 148 -55.25 16.64 -35.66
CA GLY A 148 -55.38 16.49 -37.12
C GLY A 148 -54.71 17.62 -37.93
N PRO A 149 -54.49 17.40 -39.24
CA PRO A 149 -53.79 18.37 -40.09
C PRO A 149 -54.58 19.68 -40.23
N ASP A 150 -53.86 20.77 -40.46
CA ASP A 150 -54.21 22.20 -40.62
C ASP A 150 -55.65 22.64 -40.93
N MET A 151 -56.52 21.81 -41.50
CA MET A 151 -57.92 22.15 -41.75
C MET A 151 -58.70 22.47 -40.48
N ALA A 152 -58.46 21.81 -39.35
CA ALA A 152 -59.08 22.18 -38.07
C ALA A 152 -58.61 23.56 -37.59
N ARG A 153 -57.34 23.91 -37.83
CA ARG A 153 -56.75 25.23 -37.51
C ARG A 153 -57.32 26.32 -38.42
N ILE A 154 -57.40 26.06 -39.73
CA ILE A 154 -57.98 26.97 -40.72
C ILE A 154 -59.47 27.19 -40.47
N VAL A 155 -60.25 26.14 -40.19
CA VAL A 155 -61.68 26.23 -39.86
C VAL A 155 -61.91 26.97 -38.53
N ALA A 156 -61.04 26.79 -37.54
CA ALA A 156 -61.08 27.53 -36.28
C ALA A 156 -60.72 29.02 -36.45
N LEU A 157 -59.82 29.36 -37.38
CA LEU A 157 -59.52 30.75 -37.75
C LEU A 157 -60.66 31.39 -38.56
N LEU A 158 -61.28 30.64 -39.49
CA LEU A 158 -62.42 31.12 -40.30
C LEU A 158 -63.70 31.36 -39.47
N HIS A 159 -63.92 30.61 -38.40
CA HIS A 159 -65.05 30.79 -37.48
C HIS A 159 -64.76 31.79 -36.34
N ALA A 160 -63.79 32.70 -36.49
CA ALA A 160 -63.60 33.81 -35.55
C ALA A 160 -64.72 34.85 -35.78
N GLY A 161 -65.65 34.96 -34.82
CA GLY A 161 -66.79 35.87 -34.92
C GLY A 161 -66.42 37.35 -34.79
N THR A 162 -65.21 37.65 -34.28
CA THR A 162 -64.69 39.01 -34.11
C THR A 162 -63.19 39.09 -34.41
N LEU A 163 -62.68 40.30 -34.72
CA LEU A 163 -61.24 40.56 -34.91
C LEU A 163 -60.42 40.27 -33.63
N HIS A 164 -61.03 40.46 -32.46
CA HIS A 164 -60.44 40.11 -31.17
C HIS A 164 -60.25 38.59 -31.04
N ASP A 165 -61.29 37.80 -31.36
CA ASP A 165 -61.21 36.33 -31.33
C ASP A 165 -60.15 35.79 -32.28
N PHE A 166 -60.00 36.42 -33.45
CA PHE A 166 -58.95 36.06 -34.41
C PHE A 166 -57.55 36.29 -33.81
N ALA A 167 -57.28 37.48 -33.25
CA ALA A 167 -56.00 37.80 -32.64
C ALA A 167 -55.66 36.89 -31.44
N THR A 168 -56.64 36.57 -30.58
CA THR A 168 -56.44 35.65 -29.46
C THR A 168 -56.11 34.23 -29.92
N ARG A 169 -56.74 33.75 -31.00
CA ARG A 169 -56.47 32.42 -31.57
C ARG A 169 -55.09 32.35 -32.26
N GLU A 170 -54.70 33.38 -32.99
CA GLU A 170 -53.34 33.52 -33.55
C GLU A 170 -52.27 33.48 -32.45
N GLN A 171 -52.45 34.23 -31.37
CA GLN A 171 -51.49 34.26 -30.28
C GLN A 171 -51.41 32.92 -29.53
N ALA A 172 -52.53 32.20 -29.42
CA ALA A 172 -52.55 30.84 -28.87
C ALA A 172 -51.75 29.85 -29.74
N LEU A 173 -51.85 29.95 -31.07
CA LEU A 173 -51.06 29.14 -32.01
C LEU A 173 -49.57 29.46 -31.92
N ALA A 174 -49.20 30.74 -31.90
CA ALA A 174 -47.80 31.16 -31.74
C ALA A 174 -47.19 30.65 -30.42
N ASN A 175 -47.95 30.71 -29.32
CA ASN A 175 -47.54 30.15 -28.03
C ASN A 175 -47.36 28.63 -28.08
N TYR A 176 -48.21 27.94 -28.86
CA TYR A 176 -48.15 26.48 -29.02
C TYR A 176 -46.94 26.03 -29.83
N ASP A 177 -46.61 26.73 -30.92
CA ASP A 177 -45.42 26.45 -31.73
C ASP A 177 -44.13 26.76 -30.94
N ALA A 178 -44.12 27.85 -30.17
CA ALA A 178 -43.03 28.17 -29.25
C ALA A 178 -42.83 27.07 -28.18
N ALA A 179 -43.92 26.51 -27.64
CA ALA A 179 -43.86 25.39 -26.69
C ALA A 179 -43.29 24.11 -27.33
N GLY A 180 -43.65 23.81 -28.58
CA GLY A 180 -43.11 22.67 -29.33
C GLY A 180 -41.61 22.80 -29.61
N ALA A 181 -41.19 23.98 -30.07
CA ALA A 181 -39.76 24.29 -30.29
C ALA A 181 -38.95 24.17 -28.99
N LEU A 182 -39.50 24.65 -27.87
CA LEU A 182 -38.90 24.52 -26.56
C LEU A 182 -38.80 23.05 -26.11
N ALA A 183 -39.85 22.25 -26.31
CA ALA A 183 -39.84 20.83 -25.96
C ALA A 183 -38.76 20.03 -26.74
N VAL A 184 -38.60 20.31 -28.03
CA VAL A 184 -37.52 19.69 -28.85
C VAL A 184 -36.15 20.13 -28.38
N LYS A 185 -35.97 21.43 -28.07
CA LYS A 185 -34.70 21.96 -27.55
C LYS A 185 -34.35 21.32 -26.21
N ASP A 186 -35.30 21.26 -25.28
CA ASP A 186 -35.16 20.64 -23.96
C ASP A 186 -34.77 19.16 -24.08
N ALA A 187 -35.45 18.39 -24.94
CA ALA A 187 -35.14 16.98 -25.15
C ALA A 187 -33.72 16.80 -25.70
N ARG A 188 -33.33 17.57 -26.72
CA ARG A 188 -31.96 17.52 -27.28
C ARG A 188 -30.90 17.92 -26.26
N GLN A 189 -31.19 18.88 -25.39
CA GLN A 189 -30.28 19.28 -24.32
C GLN A 189 -30.14 18.16 -23.30
N ALA A 190 -31.25 17.62 -22.82
CA ALA A 190 -31.26 16.54 -21.83
C ALA A 190 -30.56 15.26 -22.34
N THR A 191 -30.72 14.91 -23.63
CA THR A 191 -29.98 13.79 -24.25
C THR A 191 -28.47 14.04 -24.26
N ARG A 192 -28.03 15.27 -24.57
CA ARG A 192 -26.60 15.63 -24.54
C ARG A 192 -26.03 15.54 -23.14
N ASP A 193 -26.75 16.08 -22.16
CA ASP A 193 -26.33 16.07 -20.76
C ASP A 193 -26.27 14.63 -20.21
N ALA A 194 -27.26 13.79 -20.54
CA ALA A 194 -27.26 12.37 -20.17
C ALA A 194 -26.11 11.60 -20.82
N THR A 195 -25.81 11.87 -22.09
CA THR A 195 -24.67 11.26 -22.79
C THR A 195 -23.35 11.66 -22.17
N ALA A 196 -23.17 12.95 -21.86
CA ALA A 196 -21.96 13.45 -21.20
C ALA A 196 -21.79 12.85 -19.80
N ALA A 197 -22.88 12.77 -19.03
CA ALA A 197 -22.85 12.19 -17.68
C ALA A 197 -22.54 10.68 -17.71
N ARG A 198 -23.07 9.93 -18.67
CA ARG A 198 -22.71 8.51 -18.88
C ARG A 198 -21.22 8.34 -19.18
N GLN A 199 -20.68 9.11 -20.12
CA GLN A 199 -19.25 9.07 -20.45
C GLN A 199 -18.38 9.43 -19.23
N GLN A 200 -18.82 10.39 -18.41
CA GLN A 200 -18.12 10.73 -17.18
C GLN A 200 -18.14 9.58 -16.16
N ALA A 201 -19.28 8.90 -16.00
CA ALA A 201 -19.39 7.74 -15.12
C ALA A 201 -18.50 6.58 -15.57
N GLU A 202 -18.46 6.29 -16.88
CA GLU A 202 -17.58 5.27 -17.45
C GLU A 202 -16.09 5.57 -17.21
N ARG A 203 -15.67 6.82 -17.43
CA ARG A 203 -14.29 7.26 -17.13
C ARG A 203 -13.97 7.13 -15.65
N ALA A 204 -14.87 7.56 -14.78
CA ALA A 204 -14.68 7.45 -13.34
C ALA A 204 -14.60 5.99 -12.86
N ALA A 205 -15.35 5.08 -13.49
CA ALA A 205 -15.25 3.64 -13.23
C ALA A 205 -13.90 3.05 -13.68
N GLN A 206 -13.37 3.49 -14.83
CA GLN A 206 -12.03 3.11 -15.28
C GLN A 206 -10.94 3.63 -14.33
N ASP A 207 -11.06 4.89 -13.89
CA ASP A 207 -10.14 5.50 -12.92
C ASP A 207 -10.17 4.76 -11.58
N GLN A 208 -11.36 4.35 -11.12
CA GLN A 208 -11.51 3.50 -9.94
C GLN A 208 -10.75 2.18 -10.11
N GLN A 209 -10.97 1.45 -11.20
CA GLN A 209 -10.30 0.16 -11.45
C GLN A 209 -8.78 0.33 -11.52
N ALA A 210 -8.29 1.40 -12.17
CA ALA A 210 -6.87 1.70 -12.23
C ALA A 210 -6.29 2.01 -10.85
N ALA A 211 -6.98 2.81 -10.04
CA ALA A 211 -6.55 3.14 -8.68
C ALA A 211 -6.53 1.90 -7.76
N GLU A 212 -7.54 1.04 -7.83
CA GLU A 212 -7.57 -0.25 -7.12
C GLU A 212 -6.41 -1.16 -7.55
N GLY A 213 -6.11 -1.22 -8.85
CA GLY A 213 -4.96 -1.94 -9.39
C GLY A 213 -3.63 -1.43 -8.82
N ARG A 214 -3.43 -0.11 -8.77
CA ARG A 214 -2.25 0.50 -8.15
C ARG A 214 -2.14 0.17 -6.66
N ALA A 215 -3.26 0.20 -5.92
CA ALA A 215 -3.27 -0.15 -4.50
C ALA A 215 -2.86 -1.62 -4.27
N ARG A 216 -3.34 -2.55 -5.11
CA ARG A 216 -2.92 -3.97 -5.04
C ARG A 216 -1.44 -4.13 -5.34
N ALA A 217 -0.94 -3.49 -6.39
CA ALA A 217 0.49 -3.55 -6.74
C ALA A 217 1.38 -2.97 -5.62
N ALA A 218 0.98 -1.85 -5.02
CA ALA A 218 1.71 -1.25 -3.90
C ALA A 218 1.72 -2.16 -2.66
N ARG A 219 0.59 -2.80 -2.34
CA ARG A 219 0.51 -3.79 -1.26
C ARG A 219 1.47 -4.96 -1.49
N ASP A 220 1.47 -5.52 -2.69
CA ASP A 220 2.27 -6.69 -3.01
C ASP A 220 3.77 -6.35 -2.94
N ARG A 221 4.15 -5.14 -3.37
CA ARG A 221 5.51 -4.62 -3.19
C ARG A 221 5.89 -4.45 -1.72
N ALA A 222 5.03 -3.83 -0.91
CA ALA A 222 5.27 -3.66 0.52
C ALA A 222 5.44 -5.03 1.22
N ARG A 223 4.60 -6.01 0.88
CA ARG A 223 4.69 -7.37 1.40
C ARG A 223 5.99 -8.07 0.99
N ALA A 224 6.40 -7.94 -0.27
CA ALA A 224 7.64 -8.52 -0.76
C ALA A 224 8.87 -7.95 -0.02
N LEU A 225 8.88 -6.65 0.26
CA LEU A 225 9.95 -6.01 1.02
C LEU A 225 9.97 -6.45 2.49
N ALA A 226 8.81 -6.58 3.13
CA ALA A 226 8.73 -7.11 4.50
C ALA A 226 9.26 -8.55 4.60
N VAL A 227 8.98 -9.40 3.60
CA VAL A 227 9.54 -10.77 3.54
C VAL A 227 11.05 -10.74 3.32
N ALA A 228 11.55 -9.85 2.44
CA ALA A 228 12.98 -9.69 2.21
C ALA A 228 13.69 -9.21 3.49
N GLU A 229 13.08 -8.30 4.25
CA GLU A 229 13.62 -7.79 5.52
C GLU A 229 13.76 -8.91 6.54
N GLN A 230 12.71 -9.72 6.72
CA GLN A 230 12.75 -10.89 7.60
C GLN A 230 13.85 -11.88 7.20
N ALA A 231 14.02 -12.13 5.89
CA ALA A 231 15.08 -12.99 5.38
C ALA A 231 16.48 -12.41 5.63
N GLN A 232 16.64 -11.09 5.46
CA GLN A 232 17.91 -10.41 5.71
C GLN A 232 18.28 -10.45 7.19
N VAL A 233 17.33 -10.18 8.10
CA VAL A 233 17.54 -10.27 9.56
C VAL A 233 17.92 -11.70 9.96
N ALA A 234 17.21 -12.71 9.44
CA ALA A 234 17.56 -14.12 9.69
C ALA A 234 18.97 -14.46 9.17
N GLY A 235 19.34 -13.95 7.99
CA GLY A 235 20.67 -14.11 7.42
C GLY A 235 21.77 -13.44 8.23
N ILE A 236 21.52 -12.24 8.76
CA ILE A 236 22.44 -11.52 9.66
C ILE A 236 22.65 -12.32 10.94
N LYS A 237 21.57 -12.79 11.58
CA LYS A 237 21.65 -13.63 12.79
C LYS A 237 22.44 -14.91 12.54
N ALA A 238 22.16 -15.63 11.45
CA ALA A 238 22.90 -16.85 11.11
C ALA A 238 24.39 -16.59 10.87
N ARG A 239 24.74 -15.46 10.24
CA ARG A 239 26.13 -15.03 10.13
C ARG A 239 26.71 -14.75 11.51
N GLN A 240 26.05 -13.95 12.34
CA GLN A 240 26.50 -13.66 13.70
C GLN A 240 26.76 -14.93 14.52
N ASP A 241 25.86 -15.91 14.46
CA ASP A 241 26.02 -17.20 15.15
C ASP A 241 27.22 -17.98 14.62
N ALA A 242 27.40 -18.05 13.29
CA ALA A 242 28.57 -18.70 12.69
C ALA A 242 29.88 -18.00 13.09
N LEU A 243 29.85 -16.67 13.17
CA LEU A 243 30.99 -15.84 13.58
C LEU A 243 31.35 -16.04 15.06
N LEU A 244 30.35 -16.12 15.95
CA LEU A 244 30.55 -16.47 17.35
C LEU A 244 31.11 -17.90 17.51
N GLY A 245 30.65 -18.84 16.69
CA GLY A 245 31.20 -20.20 16.64
C GLY A 245 32.67 -20.24 16.21
N GLN A 246 33.05 -19.48 15.20
CA GLN A 246 34.45 -19.35 14.76
C GLN A 246 35.33 -18.74 15.85
N LEU A 247 34.84 -17.72 16.56
CA LEU A 247 35.55 -17.11 17.68
C LEU A 247 35.76 -18.10 18.83
N ALA A 248 34.72 -18.85 19.21
CA ALA A 248 34.80 -19.86 20.25
C ALA A 248 35.75 -21.01 19.88
N ALA A 249 35.74 -21.45 18.61
CA ALA A 249 36.68 -22.45 18.11
C ALA A 249 38.13 -21.95 18.17
N ALA A 250 38.37 -20.70 17.78
CA ALA A 250 39.70 -20.09 17.86
C ALA A 250 40.23 -19.98 19.31
N GLN A 251 39.35 -19.65 20.27
CA GLN A 251 39.66 -19.64 21.70
C GLN A 251 39.89 -21.06 22.25
N GLY A 252 39.12 -22.05 21.80
CA GLY A 252 39.32 -23.46 22.18
C GLY A 252 40.67 -24.01 21.73
N VAL A 253 41.12 -23.63 20.53
CA VAL A 253 42.47 -23.95 20.03
C VAL A 253 43.56 -23.32 20.90
N GLU A 254 43.37 -22.08 21.40
CA GLU A 254 44.31 -21.47 22.35
C GLU A 254 44.45 -22.28 23.64
N VAL A 255 43.33 -22.65 24.27
CA VAL A 255 43.36 -23.45 25.50
C VAL A 255 44.03 -24.81 25.25
N GLY A 256 43.83 -25.39 24.06
CA GLY A 256 44.49 -26.63 23.64
C GLY A 256 46.01 -26.49 23.48
N LEU A 257 46.47 -25.43 22.82
CA LEU A 257 47.90 -25.11 22.66
C LEU A 257 48.55 -24.78 24.00
N GLU A 258 47.87 -24.05 24.89
CA GLU A 258 48.36 -23.74 26.23
C GLU A 258 48.49 -25.02 27.09
N ARG A 259 47.54 -25.96 26.97
CA ARG A 259 47.65 -27.28 27.62
C ARG A 259 48.77 -28.13 27.04
N GLN A 260 48.95 -28.14 25.71
CA GLN A 260 50.09 -28.83 25.09
C GLN A 260 51.42 -28.22 25.52
N ARG A 261 51.48 -26.89 25.68
CA ARG A 261 52.62 -26.20 26.26
C ARG A 261 52.86 -26.63 27.71
N GLN A 262 51.82 -26.69 28.54
CA GLN A 262 51.94 -27.15 29.93
C GLN A 262 52.36 -28.63 30.04
N ALA A 263 51.86 -29.48 29.14
CA ALA A 263 52.22 -30.89 29.08
C ALA A 263 53.62 -31.15 28.51
N GLY A 264 54.14 -30.27 27.65
CA GLY A 264 55.54 -30.31 27.19
C GLY A 264 56.53 -29.64 28.16
N LEU A 265 56.01 -28.94 29.18
CA LEU A 265 56.78 -28.36 30.30
C LEU A 265 56.82 -29.29 31.53
N ALA A 266 56.04 -30.39 31.53
CA ALA A 266 55.97 -31.40 32.60
C ALA A 266 56.74 -32.66 32.21
#